data_AF-A0A0U2VRQ8-F1
#
_entry.id   AF-A0A0U2VRQ8-F1
#
_cell.length_a   1.000
_cell.length_b   1.000
_cell.length_c   1.000
_cell.angle_alpha   90.00
_cell.angle_beta   90.00
_cell.angle_gamma   90.00
#
_symmetry.space_group_name_H-M   'P 1'
#
loop_
_entity.id
_entity.type
_entity.pdbx_description
1 polymer ?
#
loop_
_entity_poly.entity_id
_entity_poly.type
_entity_poly.pdbx_seq_one_letter_code
_entity_poly.pdbx_strand_id
1 'polypeptide(L)'
;MKFGLKSLFWSAGSLLLLLSVLLLPALNVLTVTLMMVPYVILYTMLPTKSFAIQAAVVLAIAFLIAGPVAPVVGLFFLVPAVIMGHLYRKKTAARVVLTAAILTILGELMLELVLFEVILDLSLIQEMSNLVRSMTDDLLAQGMMPPQWNEEMTEAMIRVMIHSLPLVFISIAFFYSVLTHFIARRILRAYGIDVPGMPPAHEWMVPRSLVFYYLVAIVLEMFISPQDTSFISVALLNLVPLLRFVFAIQTIGFFFFIAHQRRWSRAVPLLMSIPVLLFPPLSLIGVLDVAFPIRKSFTKS
;
A
#
# COMPACT_ATOMS: atom_id res chain seq x y z
N MET A 1 -7.51 26.14 23.44
CA MET A 1 -8.88 25.57 23.47
C MET A 1 -9.42 25.09 22.11
N LYS A 2 -9.05 25.65 20.94
CA LYS A 2 -9.64 25.29 19.63
C LYS A 2 -9.43 23.84 19.13
N PHE A 3 -8.50 23.07 19.69
CA PHE A 3 -8.22 21.70 19.27
C PHE A 3 -8.79 20.61 20.18
N GLY A 4 -9.28 20.93 21.39
CA GLY A 4 -9.67 19.91 22.38
C GLY A 4 -10.77 18.96 21.89
N LEU A 5 -11.89 19.52 21.40
CA LEU A 5 -13.01 18.73 20.88
C LEU A 5 -12.62 17.94 19.62
N LYS A 6 -11.85 18.57 18.72
CA LYS A 6 -11.36 17.92 17.49
C LYS A 6 -10.42 16.77 17.80
N SER A 7 -9.50 16.92 18.76
CA SER A 7 -8.60 15.84 19.17
C SER A 7 -9.34 14.69 19.82
N LEU A 8 -10.36 14.97 20.63
CA LEU A 8 -11.19 13.92 21.22
C LEU A 8 -11.95 13.14 20.15
N PHE A 9 -12.49 13.84 19.15
CA PHE A 9 -13.15 13.20 18.00
C PHE A 9 -12.21 12.26 17.24
N TRP A 10 -10.99 12.69 16.93
CA TRP A 10 -10.03 11.83 16.21
C TRP A 10 -9.51 10.67 17.07
N SER A 11 -9.36 10.87 18.38
CA SER A 11 -8.98 9.80 19.31
C SER A 11 -10.09 8.75 19.47
N ALA A 12 -11.34 9.19 19.61
CA ALA A 12 -12.49 8.29 19.57
C ALA A 12 -12.58 7.57 18.22
N GLY A 13 -12.35 8.28 17.11
CA GLY A 13 -12.28 7.69 15.78
C GLY A 13 -11.21 6.61 15.66
N SER A 14 -9.99 6.84 16.17
CA SER A 14 -8.94 5.80 16.19
C SER A 14 -9.31 4.59 17.01
N LEU A 15 -9.95 4.78 18.18
CA LEU A 15 -10.40 3.67 19.02
C LEU A 15 -11.49 2.85 18.30
N LEU A 16 -12.48 3.52 17.71
CA LEU A 16 -13.57 2.85 17.00
C LEU A 16 -13.06 2.09 15.76
N LEU A 17 -12.13 2.68 15.01
CA LEU A 17 -11.50 1.99 13.89
C LEU A 17 -10.71 0.76 14.38
N LEU A 18 -9.89 0.89 15.43
CA LEU A 18 -9.14 -0.23 16.00
C LEU A 18 -10.06 -1.37 16.45
N LEU A 19 -11.09 -1.05 17.24
CA LEU A 19 -12.04 -2.04 17.72
C LEU A 19 -12.85 -2.65 16.59
N SER A 20 -13.22 -1.88 15.56
CA SER A 20 -13.91 -2.43 14.41
C SER A 20 -13.06 -3.43 13.64
N VAL A 21 -11.74 -3.20 13.51
CA VAL A 21 -10.83 -4.14 12.83
C VAL A 21 -10.75 -5.48 13.57
N LEU A 22 -10.83 -5.45 14.90
CA LEU A 22 -10.67 -6.63 15.74
C LEU A 22 -11.99 -7.38 15.98
N LEU A 23 -13.11 -6.66 16.03
CA LEU A 23 -14.40 -7.20 16.47
C LEU A 23 -15.42 -7.33 15.35
N LEU A 24 -15.25 -6.66 14.20
CA LEU A 24 -16.23 -6.63 13.11
C LEU A 24 -15.61 -7.04 11.76
N PRO A 25 -15.34 -8.34 11.52
CA PRO A 25 -14.67 -8.82 10.31
C PRO A 25 -15.28 -8.32 8.99
N ALA A 26 -16.61 -8.18 8.94
CA ALA A 26 -17.32 -7.70 7.75
C ALA A 26 -16.95 -6.26 7.32
N LEU A 27 -16.43 -5.45 8.24
CA LEU A 27 -16.04 -4.05 7.97
C LEU A 27 -14.53 -3.87 7.82
N ASN A 28 -13.73 -4.93 8.05
CA ASN A 28 -12.28 -4.83 8.16
C ASN A 28 -11.62 -4.15 6.98
N VAL A 29 -12.03 -4.47 5.74
CA VAL A 29 -11.44 -3.88 4.54
C VAL A 29 -11.55 -2.35 4.55
N LEU A 30 -12.71 -1.81 4.96
CA LEU A 30 -12.92 -0.37 5.00
C LEU A 30 -12.21 0.29 6.18
N THR A 31 -12.24 -0.33 7.36
CA THR A 31 -11.73 0.27 8.60
C THR A 31 -10.21 0.26 8.67
N VAL A 32 -9.58 -0.86 8.30
CA VAL A 32 -8.12 -0.98 8.19
C VAL A 32 -7.55 0.07 7.24
N THR A 33 -8.24 0.31 6.11
CA THR A 33 -7.83 1.27 5.08
C THR A 33 -7.70 2.71 5.61
N LEU A 34 -8.45 3.07 6.65
CA LEU A 34 -8.45 4.41 7.24
C LEU A 34 -7.61 4.52 8.52
N MET A 35 -6.99 3.44 8.96
CA MET A 35 -6.48 3.32 10.33
C MET A 35 -5.34 4.30 10.67
N MET A 36 -4.47 4.60 9.70
CA MET A 36 -3.39 5.57 9.91
C MET A 36 -3.88 7.02 9.97
N VAL A 37 -5.00 7.34 9.30
CA VAL A 37 -5.51 8.72 9.13
C VAL A 37 -5.72 9.46 10.47
N PRO A 38 -6.46 8.92 11.46
CA PRO A 38 -6.66 9.60 12.74
C PRO A 38 -5.34 9.86 13.47
N TYR A 39 -4.41 8.89 13.48
CA TYR A 39 -3.11 9.06 14.14
C TYR A 39 -2.26 10.14 13.48
N VAL A 40 -2.23 10.19 12.14
CA VAL A 40 -1.52 11.26 11.40
C VAL A 40 -2.09 12.63 11.76
N ILE A 41 -3.42 12.76 11.83
CA ILE A 41 -4.10 14.01 12.14
C ILE A 41 -3.80 14.43 13.59
N LEU A 42 -3.99 13.52 14.55
CA LEU A 42 -3.73 13.74 15.96
C LEU A 42 -2.28 14.17 16.19
N TYR A 43 -1.32 13.45 15.60
CA TYR A 43 0.08 13.82 15.70
C TYR A 43 0.30 15.20 15.09
N THR A 44 -0.22 15.50 13.90
CA THR A 44 0.03 16.80 13.27
C THR A 44 -0.54 17.98 14.09
N MET A 45 -1.68 17.79 14.75
CA MET A 45 -2.41 18.87 15.45
C MET A 45 -1.98 19.09 16.91
N LEU A 46 -1.52 18.06 17.61
CA LEU A 46 -1.23 18.10 19.04
C LEU A 46 0.27 18.26 19.33
N PRO A 47 0.68 18.82 20.48
CA PRO A 47 2.04 18.63 20.99
C PRO A 47 2.35 17.15 21.21
N THR A 48 3.61 16.73 21.01
CA THR A 48 4.03 15.32 21.08
C THR A 48 3.65 14.65 22.41
N LYS A 49 3.75 15.36 23.55
CA LYS A 49 3.34 14.84 24.86
C LYS A 49 1.84 14.54 24.92
N SER A 50 1.00 15.48 24.45
CA SER A 50 -0.46 15.30 24.44
C SER A 50 -0.90 14.19 23.50
N PHE A 51 -0.25 14.05 22.33
CA PHE A 51 -0.47 12.94 21.43
C PHE A 51 -0.13 11.60 22.10
N ALA A 52 1.04 11.48 22.72
CA ALA A 52 1.47 10.25 23.36
C ALA A 52 0.49 9.79 24.45
N ILE A 53 -0.01 10.73 25.27
CA ILE A 53 -1.03 10.43 26.28
C ILE A 53 -2.32 9.91 25.62
N GLN A 54 -2.82 10.58 24.58
CA GLN A 54 -4.06 10.16 23.93
C GLN A 54 -3.92 8.81 23.21
N ALA A 55 -2.80 8.58 22.52
CA ALA A 55 -2.51 7.29 21.90
C ALA A 55 -2.41 6.17 22.93
N ALA A 56 -1.72 6.41 24.05
CA ALA A 56 -1.62 5.44 25.15
C ALA A 56 -3.00 5.10 25.73
N VAL A 57 -3.87 6.10 25.94
CA VAL A 57 -5.25 5.88 26.41
C VAL A 57 -6.05 5.06 25.40
N VAL A 58 -5.98 5.38 24.10
CA VAL A 58 -6.66 4.61 23.05
C VAL A 58 -6.20 3.16 23.05
N LEU A 59 -4.89 2.91 23.09
CA LEU A 59 -4.34 1.54 23.09
C LEU A 59 -4.68 0.80 24.39
N ALA A 60 -4.66 1.46 25.54
CA ALA A 60 -5.03 0.85 26.82
C ALA A 60 -6.52 0.46 26.84
N ILE A 61 -7.41 1.31 26.38
CA ILE A 61 -8.84 0.99 26.27
C ILE A 61 -9.05 -0.17 25.29
N ALA A 62 -8.37 -0.14 24.14
CA ALA A 62 -8.48 -1.22 23.15
C ALA A 62 -7.95 -2.55 23.70
N PHE A 63 -6.85 -2.54 24.46
CA PHE A 63 -6.34 -3.72 25.16
C PHE A 63 -7.35 -4.29 26.16
N LEU A 64 -8.01 -3.43 26.95
CA LEU A 64 -9.01 -3.88 27.93
C LEU A 64 -10.25 -4.53 27.28
N ILE A 65 -10.60 -4.12 26.06
CA ILE A 65 -11.80 -4.59 25.36
C ILE A 65 -11.48 -5.80 24.45
N ALA A 66 -10.41 -5.72 23.67
CA ALA A 66 -10.09 -6.68 22.60
C ALA A 66 -8.81 -7.51 22.88
N GLY A 67 -8.18 -7.33 24.04
CA GLY A 67 -7.06 -8.14 24.51
C GLY A 67 -5.69 -7.75 23.91
N PRO A 68 -4.68 -8.63 24.06
CA PRO A 68 -3.28 -8.34 23.74
C PRO A 68 -2.99 -8.10 22.25
N VAL A 69 -3.88 -8.54 21.34
CA VAL A 69 -3.74 -8.29 19.90
C VAL A 69 -3.96 -6.81 19.55
N ALA A 70 -4.80 -6.10 20.33
CA ALA A 70 -5.14 -4.72 20.06
C ALA A 70 -3.95 -3.75 20.03
N PRO A 71 -3.03 -3.75 21.02
CA PRO A 71 -1.84 -2.91 20.96
C PRO A 71 -0.90 -3.28 19.81
N VAL A 72 -0.79 -4.55 19.40
CA VAL A 72 0.05 -4.96 18.26
C VAL A 72 -0.46 -4.28 16.98
N VAL A 73 -1.74 -4.47 16.67
CA VAL A 73 -2.38 -3.85 15.49
C VAL A 73 -2.35 -2.32 15.58
N GLY A 74 -2.62 -1.77 16.76
CA GLY A 74 -2.60 -0.33 16.98
C GLY A 74 -1.22 0.29 16.76
N LEU A 75 -0.15 -0.36 17.24
CA LEU A 75 1.23 0.11 17.09
C LEU A 75 1.68 0.09 15.63
N PHE A 76 1.36 -0.98 14.88
CA PHE A 76 1.66 -1.10 13.45
C PHE A 76 1.17 0.12 12.64
N PHE A 77 -0.04 0.62 12.91
CA PHE A 77 -0.55 1.81 12.20
C PHE A 77 -0.10 3.13 12.82
N LEU A 78 0.20 3.15 14.13
CA LEU A 78 0.59 4.35 14.88
C LEU A 78 1.96 4.88 14.43
N VAL A 79 2.96 4.01 14.33
CA VAL A 79 4.36 4.39 14.06
C VAL A 79 4.54 5.07 12.69
N PRO A 80 4.06 4.53 11.55
CA PRO A 80 4.20 5.20 10.26
C PRO A 80 3.36 6.49 10.22
N ALA A 81 2.22 6.51 10.94
CA ALA A 81 1.42 7.71 11.09
C ALA A 81 2.13 8.84 11.86
N VAL A 82 2.89 8.49 12.91
CA VAL A 82 3.76 9.42 13.65
C VAL A 82 4.85 9.99 12.75
N ILE A 83 5.50 9.15 11.93
CA ILE A 83 6.55 9.60 11.00
C ILE A 83 5.96 10.57 9.97
N MET A 84 4.81 10.24 9.36
CA MET A 84 4.13 11.14 8.43
C MET A 84 3.74 12.47 9.11
N GLY A 85 3.11 12.41 10.28
CA GLY A 85 2.70 13.60 11.03
C GLY A 85 3.87 14.50 11.41
N HIS A 86 5.01 13.91 11.80
CA HIS A 86 6.23 14.67 12.10
C HIS A 86 6.79 15.37 10.87
N LEU A 87 6.83 14.69 9.73
CA LEU A 87 7.29 15.28 8.48
C LEU A 87 6.33 16.35 7.95
N TYR A 88 5.01 16.25 8.23
CA TYR A 88 4.04 17.30 7.95
C TYR A 88 4.25 18.55 8.79
N ARG A 89 4.52 18.41 10.11
CA ARG A 89 4.88 19.56 10.96
C ARG A 89 6.11 20.29 10.43
N LYS A 90 7.06 19.54 9.85
CA LYS A 90 8.27 20.08 9.19
C LYS A 90 8.05 20.61 7.77
N LYS A 91 6.82 20.54 7.24
CA LYS A 91 6.50 20.92 5.84
C LYS A 91 7.39 20.24 4.81
N THR A 92 7.73 18.98 5.06
CA THR A 92 8.60 18.19 4.18
C THR A 92 7.89 17.88 2.86
N ALA A 93 8.62 17.82 1.75
CA ALA A 93 8.07 17.47 0.44
C ALA A 93 7.32 16.14 0.46
N ALA A 94 6.17 16.06 -0.23
CA ALA A 94 5.29 14.89 -0.22
C ALA A 94 5.99 13.59 -0.61
N ARG A 95 6.92 13.64 -1.58
CA ARG A 95 7.72 12.48 -1.99
C ARG A 95 8.52 11.89 -0.81
N VAL A 96 9.15 12.74 -0.01
CA VAL A 96 9.93 12.30 1.16
C VAL A 96 9.01 11.71 2.23
N VAL A 97 7.84 12.31 2.46
CA VAL A 97 6.85 11.76 3.39
C VAL A 97 6.40 10.36 2.96
N LEU A 98 6.03 10.20 1.68
CA LEU A 98 5.60 8.91 1.14
C LEU A 98 6.71 7.87 1.21
N THR A 99 7.94 8.22 0.82
CA THR A 99 9.07 7.29 0.91
C THR A 99 9.35 6.88 2.35
N ALA A 100 9.34 7.83 3.31
CA ALA A 100 9.54 7.50 4.71
C ALA A 100 8.44 6.58 5.26
N ALA A 101 7.18 6.85 4.92
CA ALA A 101 6.05 6.00 5.33
C ALA A 101 6.15 4.59 4.74
N ILE A 102 6.46 4.47 3.43
CA ILE A 102 6.65 3.17 2.77
C ILE A 102 7.76 2.37 3.43
N LEU A 103 8.93 2.99 3.65
CA LEU A 103 10.07 2.31 4.28
C LEU A 103 9.79 1.93 5.73
N THR A 104 8.99 2.72 6.45
CA THR A 104 8.58 2.39 7.82
C THR A 104 7.69 1.16 7.81
N ILE A 105 6.62 1.15 7.01
CA ILE A 105 5.68 0.02 6.93
C ILE A 105 6.42 -1.25 6.50
N LEU A 106 7.33 -1.16 5.52
CA LEU A 106 8.16 -2.30 5.12
C LEU A 106 9.04 -2.80 6.27
N GLY A 107 9.71 -1.88 6.98
CA GLY A 107 10.52 -2.22 8.15
C GLY A 107 9.69 -2.88 9.25
N GLU A 108 8.47 -2.42 9.48
CA GLU A 108 7.54 -2.99 10.46
C GLU A 108 7.05 -4.38 10.05
N LEU A 109 6.64 -4.57 8.80
CA LEU A 109 6.25 -5.89 8.30
C LEU A 109 7.38 -6.90 8.45
N MET A 110 8.62 -6.50 8.12
CA MET A 110 9.79 -7.36 8.32
C MET A 110 10.08 -7.62 9.80
N LEU A 111 9.95 -6.59 10.64
CA LEU A 111 10.14 -6.71 12.08
C LEU A 111 9.11 -7.65 12.69
N GLU A 112 7.84 -7.52 12.34
CA GLU A 112 6.75 -8.37 12.84
C GLU A 112 6.95 -9.83 12.47
N LEU A 113 7.37 -10.14 11.23
CA LEU A 113 7.71 -11.52 10.84
C LEU A 113 8.74 -12.14 11.80
N VAL A 114 9.80 -11.40 12.12
CA VAL A 114 10.86 -11.86 13.04
C VAL A 114 10.37 -11.94 14.48
N LEU A 115 9.61 -10.95 14.94
CA LEU A 115 9.12 -10.91 16.32
C LEU A 115 8.13 -12.04 16.61
N PHE A 116 7.22 -12.35 15.68
CA PHE A 116 6.29 -13.45 15.86
C PHE A 116 7.01 -14.80 15.93
N GLU A 117 8.01 -15.01 15.08
CA GLU A 117 8.79 -16.24 15.08
C GLU A 117 9.64 -16.37 16.35
N VAL A 118 10.37 -15.33 16.74
CA VAL A 118 11.32 -15.40 17.88
C VAL A 118 10.64 -15.34 19.25
N ILE A 119 9.56 -14.56 19.39
CA ILE A 119 8.92 -14.32 20.69
C ILE A 119 7.78 -15.30 20.93
N LEU A 120 6.97 -15.59 19.91
CA LEU A 120 5.78 -16.43 20.06
C LEU A 120 5.98 -17.85 19.55
N ASP A 121 7.15 -18.19 18.98
CA ASP A 121 7.41 -19.46 18.29
C ASP A 121 6.39 -19.71 17.15
N LEU A 122 5.94 -18.62 16.52
CA LEU A 122 4.92 -18.63 15.47
C LEU A 122 5.52 -18.16 14.14
N SER A 123 5.81 -19.11 13.25
CA SER A 123 6.19 -18.80 11.87
C SER A 123 4.94 -18.43 11.05
N LEU A 124 4.77 -17.14 10.76
CA LEU A 124 3.65 -16.67 9.93
C LEU A 124 3.66 -17.30 8.53
N ILE A 125 4.84 -17.56 7.96
CA ILE A 125 4.98 -18.20 6.64
C ILE A 125 4.48 -19.65 6.70
N GLN A 126 4.84 -20.39 7.76
CA GLN A 126 4.37 -21.76 7.93
C GLN A 126 2.87 -21.80 8.17
N GLU A 127 2.35 -20.89 9.00
CA GLU A 127 0.92 -20.83 9.30
C GLU A 127 0.09 -20.53 8.05
N MET A 128 0.54 -19.58 7.22
CA MET A 128 -0.09 -19.32 5.91
C MET A 128 -0.04 -20.54 5.00
N SER A 129 1.08 -21.27 5.00
CA SER A 129 1.23 -22.50 4.20
C SER A 129 0.26 -23.59 4.68
N ASN A 130 0.15 -23.80 5.99
CA ASN A 130 -0.77 -24.76 6.60
C ASN A 130 -2.23 -24.40 6.32
N LEU A 131 -2.57 -23.12 6.37
CA LEU A 131 -3.91 -22.63 6.04
C LEU A 131 -4.27 -22.95 4.59
N VAL A 132 -3.36 -22.71 3.64
CA VAL A 132 -3.59 -23.05 2.22
C VAL A 132 -3.75 -24.55 2.03
N ARG A 133 -2.92 -25.38 2.70
CA ARG A 133 -3.07 -26.86 2.68
C ARG A 133 -4.45 -27.27 3.18
N SER A 134 -4.82 -26.83 4.38
CA SER A 134 -6.11 -27.15 5.01
C SER A 134 -7.29 -26.73 4.12
N MET A 135 -7.27 -25.52 3.56
CA MET A 135 -8.32 -25.06 2.65
C MET A 135 -8.39 -25.93 1.39
N THR A 136 -7.26 -26.36 0.86
CA THR A 136 -7.21 -27.20 -0.33
C THR A 136 -7.74 -28.61 -0.05
N ASP A 137 -7.35 -29.19 1.08
CA ASP A 137 -7.81 -30.51 1.53
C ASP A 137 -9.33 -30.51 1.76
N ASP A 138 -9.87 -29.46 2.37
CA ASP A 138 -11.31 -29.28 2.58
C ASP A 138 -12.07 -29.19 1.24
N LEU A 139 -11.53 -28.48 0.25
CA LEU A 139 -12.14 -28.35 -1.07
C LEU A 139 -12.04 -29.65 -1.88
N LEU A 140 -10.95 -30.41 -1.73
CA LEU A 140 -10.80 -31.75 -2.32
C LEU A 140 -11.82 -32.71 -1.72
N ALA A 141 -11.98 -32.72 -0.40
CA ALA A 141 -12.97 -33.55 0.29
C ALA A 141 -14.42 -33.24 -0.13
N GLN A 142 -14.70 -31.98 -0.48
CA GLN A 142 -16.01 -31.54 -1.00
C GLN A 142 -16.18 -31.78 -2.51
N GLY A 143 -15.17 -32.30 -3.20
CA GLY A 143 -15.21 -32.50 -4.65
C GLY A 143 -15.27 -31.20 -5.47
N MET A 144 -14.84 -30.09 -4.87
CA MET A 144 -14.88 -28.75 -5.49
C MET A 144 -13.62 -28.41 -6.29
N MET A 145 -12.58 -29.26 -6.21
CA MET A 145 -11.33 -29.07 -6.94
C MET A 145 -11.33 -29.81 -8.30
N PRO A 146 -10.56 -29.31 -9.29
CA PRO A 146 -10.41 -30.00 -10.57
C PRO A 146 -9.88 -31.43 -10.40
N PRO A 147 -10.30 -32.40 -11.25
CA PRO A 147 -9.82 -33.78 -11.16
C PRO A 147 -8.31 -33.95 -11.34
N GLN A 148 -7.64 -32.98 -11.98
CA GLN A 148 -6.19 -33.00 -12.15
C GLN A 148 -5.42 -32.41 -10.96
N TRP A 149 -6.12 -31.86 -9.96
CA TRP A 149 -5.47 -31.25 -8.81
C TRP A 149 -4.76 -32.29 -7.96
N ASN A 150 -3.52 -32.00 -7.59
CA ASN A 150 -2.72 -32.86 -6.73
C ASN A 150 -1.93 -32.02 -5.70
N GLU A 151 -1.25 -32.71 -4.79
CA GLU A 151 -0.44 -32.07 -3.74
C GLU A 151 0.67 -31.17 -4.32
N GLU A 152 1.29 -31.57 -5.44
CA GLU A 152 2.35 -30.79 -6.08
C GLU A 152 1.85 -29.41 -6.57
N MET A 153 0.60 -29.33 -7.04
CA MET A 153 -0.05 -28.07 -7.40
C MET A 153 -0.30 -27.18 -6.17
N THR A 154 -0.71 -27.76 -5.05
CA THR A 154 -0.82 -27.05 -3.77
C THR A 154 0.52 -26.48 -3.34
N GLU A 155 1.59 -27.28 -3.41
CA GLU A 155 2.95 -26.81 -3.10
C GLU A 155 3.41 -25.70 -4.03
N ALA A 156 3.14 -25.81 -5.33
CA ALA A 156 3.47 -24.77 -6.29
C ALA A 156 2.75 -23.45 -5.97
N MET A 157 1.47 -23.51 -5.59
CA MET A 157 0.70 -22.35 -5.17
C MET A 157 1.27 -21.71 -3.90
N ILE A 158 1.60 -22.51 -2.89
CA ILE A 158 2.23 -22.04 -1.65
C ILE A 158 3.57 -21.36 -1.96
N ARG A 159 4.41 -21.98 -2.79
CA ARG A 159 5.70 -21.39 -3.19
C ARG A 159 5.52 -20.05 -3.88
N VAL A 160 4.61 -19.94 -4.86
CA VAL A 160 4.35 -18.67 -5.56
C VAL A 160 3.82 -17.62 -4.59
N MET A 161 2.94 -17.99 -3.66
CA MET A 161 2.41 -17.09 -2.62
C MET A 161 3.53 -16.53 -1.75
N ILE A 162 4.42 -17.40 -1.22
CA ILE A 162 5.54 -17.01 -0.37
C ILE A 162 6.54 -16.15 -1.17
N HIS A 163 6.89 -16.56 -2.38
CA HIS A 163 7.82 -15.82 -3.23
C HIS A 163 7.26 -14.46 -3.67
N SER A 164 5.94 -14.25 -3.61
CA SER A 164 5.28 -12.97 -3.93
C SER A 164 5.12 -12.04 -2.71
N LEU A 165 5.53 -12.46 -1.51
CA LEU A 165 5.47 -11.61 -0.31
C LEU A 165 6.14 -10.23 -0.50
N PRO A 166 7.31 -10.10 -1.15
CA PRO A 166 7.91 -8.79 -1.39
C PRO A 166 7.00 -7.84 -2.19
N LEU A 167 6.39 -8.33 -3.27
CA LEU A 167 5.42 -7.58 -4.08
C LEU A 167 4.22 -7.15 -3.23
N VAL A 168 3.66 -8.07 -2.43
CA VAL A 168 2.52 -7.80 -1.55
C VAL A 168 2.86 -6.72 -0.53
N PHE A 169 4.01 -6.84 0.14
CA PHE A 169 4.44 -5.88 1.18
C PHE A 169 4.69 -4.50 0.61
N ILE A 170 5.37 -4.41 -0.55
CA ILE A 170 5.59 -3.13 -1.24
C ILE A 170 4.25 -2.51 -1.67
N SER A 171 3.33 -3.32 -2.18
CA SER A 171 2.00 -2.86 -2.60
C SER A 171 1.18 -2.34 -1.43
N ILE A 172 1.18 -3.05 -0.30
CA ILE A 172 0.52 -2.65 0.94
C ILE A 172 1.10 -1.33 1.46
N ALA A 173 2.43 -1.23 1.57
CA ALA A 173 3.11 -0.04 2.06
C ALA A 173 2.84 1.18 1.17
N PHE A 174 2.86 0.99 -0.16
CA PHE A 174 2.52 2.04 -1.12
C PHE A 174 1.05 2.48 -0.98
N PHE A 175 0.11 1.53 -0.94
CA PHE A 175 -1.31 1.79 -0.84
C PHE A 175 -1.65 2.61 0.41
N TYR A 176 -1.23 2.15 1.59
CA TYR A 176 -1.48 2.86 2.85
C TYR A 176 -0.85 4.24 2.88
N SER A 177 0.40 4.36 2.43
CA SER A 177 1.12 5.64 2.43
C SER A 177 0.43 6.67 1.54
N VAL A 178 0.09 6.30 0.31
CA VAL A 178 -0.55 7.20 -0.67
C VAL A 178 -1.96 7.57 -0.23
N LEU A 179 -2.76 6.60 0.19
CA LEU A 179 -4.14 6.84 0.59
C LEU A 179 -4.21 7.70 1.85
N THR A 180 -3.41 7.38 2.87
CA THR A 180 -3.33 8.15 4.10
C THR A 180 -2.85 9.57 3.81
N HIS A 181 -1.84 9.73 2.96
CA HIS A 181 -1.37 11.05 2.54
C HIS A 181 -2.48 11.86 1.88
N PHE A 182 -3.21 11.26 0.94
CA PHE A 182 -4.31 11.91 0.23
C PHE A 182 -5.42 12.40 1.19
N ILE A 183 -5.90 11.51 2.07
CA ILE A 183 -6.99 11.80 3.00
C ILE A 183 -6.54 12.80 4.08
N ALA A 184 -5.43 12.51 4.79
CA ALA A 184 -4.94 13.35 5.88
C ALA A 184 -4.61 14.76 5.38
N ARG A 185 -3.98 14.89 4.21
CA ARG A 185 -3.69 16.20 3.61
C ARG A 185 -4.96 17.00 3.33
N ARG A 186 -6.04 16.35 2.87
CA ARG A 186 -7.31 17.05 2.59
C ARG A 186 -7.94 17.58 3.88
N ILE A 187 -7.95 16.76 4.93
CA ILE A 187 -8.51 17.10 6.24
C ILE A 187 -7.68 18.19 6.93
N LEU A 188 -6.35 18.05 6.96
CA LEU A 188 -5.45 19.02 7.58
C LEU A 188 -5.54 20.39 6.91
N ARG A 189 -5.64 20.44 5.57
CA ARG A 189 -5.89 21.70 4.86
C ARG A 189 -7.24 22.34 5.22
N ALA A 190 -8.28 21.53 5.43
CA ALA A 190 -9.56 22.04 5.90
C ALA A 190 -9.49 22.60 7.34
N TYR A 191 -8.47 22.21 8.12
CA TYR A 191 -8.15 22.78 9.42
C TYR A 191 -7.14 23.94 9.37
N GLY A 192 -6.78 24.41 8.17
CA GLY A 192 -5.82 25.51 7.98
C GLY A 192 -4.35 25.11 8.15
N ILE A 193 -4.05 23.81 8.21
CA ILE A 193 -2.68 23.29 8.28
C ILE A 193 -2.24 22.98 6.86
N ASP A 194 -1.27 23.73 6.36
CA ASP A 194 -0.69 23.49 5.05
C ASP A 194 0.22 22.27 5.07
N VAL A 195 -0.03 21.35 4.14
CA VAL A 195 0.70 20.10 3.97
C VAL A 195 1.10 20.01 2.49
N PRO A 196 2.40 19.89 2.16
CA PRO A 196 2.85 19.75 0.78
C PRO A 196 2.16 18.58 0.08
N GLY A 197 1.75 18.79 -1.17
CA GLY A 197 1.12 17.76 -1.99
C GLY A 197 2.08 17.18 -3.02
N MET A 198 1.70 16.04 -3.58
CA MET A 198 2.30 15.55 -4.83
C MET A 198 2.02 16.52 -5.99
N PRO A 199 2.90 16.58 -7.00
CA PRO A 199 2.62 17.31 -8.24
C PRO A 199 1.32 16.79 -8.87
N PRO A 200 0.62 17.63 -9.64
CA PRO A 200 -0.61 17.22 -10.31
C PRO A 200 -0.35 16.08 -11.29
N ALA A 201 -1.35 15.21 -11.50
CA ALA A 201 -1.18 13.97 -12.26
C ALA A 201 -0.68 14.16 -13.71
N HIS A 202 -1.01 15.28 -14.35
CA HIS A 202 -0.55 15.59 -15.71
C HIS A 202 0.95 15.89 -15.80
N GLU A 203 1.62 16.18 -14.68
CA GLU A 203 3.07 16.41 -14.60
C GLU A 203 3.83 15.13 -14.24
N TRP A 204 3.15 14.02 -13.95
CA TRP A 204 3.83 12.78 -13.56
C TRP A 204 4.69 12.25 -14.70
N MET A 205 5.98 12.09 -14.42
CA MET A 205 6.95 11.41 -15.27
C MET A 205 7.88 10.55 -14.43
N VAL A 206 7.92 9.27 -14.74
CA VAL A 206 8.90 8.35 -14.17
C VAL A 206 10.27 8.48 -14.88
N PRO A 207 11.38 8.12 -14.21
CA PRO A 207 12.72 8.19 -14.80
C PRO A 207 12.85 7.28 -16.04
N ARG A 208 13.52 7.78 -17.09
CA ARG A 208 13.76 7.01 -18.33
C ARG A 208 14.53 5.71 -18.11
N SER A 209 15.39 5.65 -17.10
CA SER A 209 16.12 4.43 -16.74
C SER A 209 15.21 3.25 -16.38
N LEU A 210 14.00 3.50 -15.86
CA LEU A 210 13.04 2.43 -15.56
C LEU A 210 12.56 1.69 -16.81
N VAL A 211 12.54 2.34 -17.98
CA VAL A 211 12.20 1.67 -19.24
C VAL A 211 13.24 0.60 -19.55
N PHE A 212 14.53 0.94 -19.40
CA PHE A 212 15.60 0.00 -19.62
C PHE A 212 15.54 -1.18 -18.64
N TYR A 213 15.36 -0.91 -17.34
CA TYR A 213 15.21 -1.97 -16.34
C TYR A 213 14.02 -2.89 -16.63
N TYR A 214 12.91 -2.34 -17.11
CA TYR A 214 11.72 -3.11 -17.45
C TYR A 214 11.91 -4.00 -18.67
N LEU A 215 12.55 -3.49 -19.72
CA LEU A 215 12.90 -4.30 -20.89
C LEU A 215 13.85 -5.43 -20.53
N VAL A 216 14.90 -5.16 -19.75
CA VAL A 216 15.83 -6.19 -19.26
C VAL A 216 15.09 -7.23 -18.42
N ALA A 217 14.24 -6.80 -17.49
CA ALA A 217 13.49 -7.70 -16.62
C ALA A 217 12.56 -8.63 -17.41
N ILE A 218 11.83 -8.12 -18.41
CA ILE A 218 10.97 -8.95 -19.28
C ILE A 218 11.81 -9.92 -20.10
N VAL A 219 12.91 -9.46 -20.70
CA VAL A 219 13.77 -10.33 -21.51
C VAL A 219 14.32 -11.46 -20.66
N LEU A 220 14.79 -11.18 -19.44
CA LEU A 220 15.24 -12.21 -18.51
C LEU A 220 14.11 -13.16 -18.11
N GLU A 221 12.91 -12.65 -17.83
CA GLU A 221 11.72 -13.44 -17.45
C GLU A 221 11.38 -14.49 -18.52
N MET A 222 11.58 -14.18 -19.81
CA MET A 222 11.33 -15.10 -20.93
C MET A 222 12.23 -16.35 -20.94
N PHE A 223 13.40 -16.30 -20.28
CA PHE A 223 14.34 -17.43 -20.22
C PHE A 223 14.21 -18.24 -18.92
N ILE A 224 13.34 -17.82 -18.00
CA ILE A 224 13.15 -18.49 -16.71
C ILE A 224 12.00 -19.48 -16.79
N SER A 225 12.22 -20.70 -16.30
CA SER A 225 11.14 -21.69 -16.18
C SER A 225 10.16 -21.27 -15.08
N PRO A 226 8.84 -21.46 -15.26
CA PRO A 226 7.85 -21.25 -14.19
C PRO A 226 8.11 -22.06 -12.91
N GLN A 227 8.89 -23.14 -12.97
CA GLN A 227 9.27 -23.92 -11.78
C GLN A 227 10.60 -23.49 -11.14
N ASP A 228 11.31 -22.52 -11.71
CA ASP A 228 12.60 -22.06 -11.22
C ASP A 228 12.44 -21.31 -9.88
N THR A 229 13.22 -21.71 -8.88
CA THR A 229 13.24 -21.13 -7.52
C THR A 229 14.51 -20.33 -7.22
N SER A 230 15.34 -20.08 -8.24
CA SER A 230 16.54 -19.27 -8.12
C SER A 230 16.22 -17.84 -7.67
N PHE A 231 17.22 -17.18 -7.07
CA PHE A 231 17.10 -15.78 -6.65
C PHE A 231 16.61 -14.86 -7.78
N ILE A 232 17.08 -15.09 -9.02
CA ILE A 232 16.70 -14.27 -10.18
C ILE A 232 15.23 -14.50 -10.52
N SER A 233 14.74 -15.75 -10.49
CA SER A 233 13.33 -16.07 -10.71
C SER A 233 12.42 -15.34 -9.71
N VAL A 234 12.75 -15.43 -8.41
CA VAL A 234 12.00 -14.74 -7.35
C VAL A 234 12.07 -13.21 -7.51
N ALA A 235 13.25 -12.67 -7.84
CA ALA A 235 13.40 -11.24 -8.07
C ALA A 235 12.51 -10.75 -9.22
N LEU A 236 12.49 -11.46 -10.36
CA LEU A 236 11.67 -11.08 -11.52
C LEU A 236 10.17 -11.23 -11.26
N LEU A 237 9.76 -12.30 -10.54
CA LEU A 237 8.37 -12.53 -10.13
C LEU A 237 7.77 -11.32 -9.41
N ASN A 238 8.58 -10.57 -8.65
CA ASN A 238 8.14 -9.38 -7.93
C ASN A 238 8.43 -8.08 -8.71
N LEU A 239 9.61 -7.96 -9.32
CA LEU A 239 10.06 -6.75 -9.99
C LEU A 239 9.23 -6.43 -11.23
N VAL A 240 8.91 -7.42 -12.05
CA VAL A 240 8.16 -7.21 -13.30
C VAL A 240 6.75 -6.67 -13.01
N PRO A 241 5.95 -7.24 -12.10
CA PRO A 241 4.68 -6.64 -11.70
C PRO A 241 4.80 -5.24 -11.10
N LEU A 242 5.82 -4.96 -10.29
CA LEU A 242 6.05 -3.62 -9.74
C LEU A 242 6.33 -2.59 -10.85
N LEU A 243 7.18 -2.95 -11.83
CA LEU A 243 7.46 -2.08 -12.96
C LEU A 243 6.21 -1.88 -13.84
N ARG A 244 5.43 -2.94 -14.10
CA ARG A 244 4.12 -2.83 -14.78
C ARG A 244 3.20 -1.84 -14.06
N PHE A 245 3.12 -1.92 -12.73
CA PHE A 245 2.32 -1.00 -11.93
C PHE A 245 2.82 0.45 -11.99
N VAL A 246 4.13 0.67 -11.92
CA VAL A 246 4.74 2.01 -12.10
C VAL A 246 4.39 2.59 -13.48
N PHE A 247 4.47 1.79 -14.54
CA PHE A 247 4.09 2.24 -15.88
C PHE A 247 2.57 2.40 -16.05
N ALA A 248 1.74 1.66 -15.31
CA ALA A 248 0.30 1.93 -15.26
C ALA A 248 0.01 3.31 -14.65
N ILE A 249 0.70 3.69 -13.56
CA ILE A 249 0.62 5.05 -12.98
C ILE A 249 1.08 6.10 -14.01
N GLN A 250 2.14 5.80 -14.77
CA GLN A 250 2.59 6.67 -15.85
C GLN A 250 1.53 6.83 -16.96
N THR A 251 0.88 5.74 -17.37
CA THR A 251 -0.24 5.78 -18.33
C THR A 251 -1.38 6.67 -17.82
N ILE A 252 -1.74 6.55 -16.53
CA ILE A 252 -2.74 7.41 -15.90
C ILE A 252 -2.29 8.88 -15.99
N GLY A 253 -1.05 9.19 -15.60
CA GLY A 253 -0.48 10.54 -15.71
C GLY A 253 -0.50 11.09 -17.14
N PHE A 254 -0.22 10.25 -18.13
CA PHE A 254 -0.30 10.59 -19.55
C PHE A 254 -1.73 10.93 -20.00
N PHE A 255 -2.75 10.19 -19.55
CA PHE A 255 -4.14 10.55 -19.84
C PHE A 255 -4.55 11.86 -19.18
N PHE A 256 -4.10 12.12 -17.94
CA PHE A 256 -4.29 13.43 -17.31
C PHE A 256 -3.59 14.55 -18.09
N PHE A 257 -2.42 14.29 -18.66
CA PHE A 257 -1.71 15.21 -19.53
C PHE A 257 -2.49 15.53 -20.81
N ILE A 258 -2.99 14.51 -21.52
CA ILE A 258 -3.83 14.72 -22.72
C ILE A 258 -5.08 15.52 -22.37
N ALA A 259 -5.76 15.15 -21.28
CA ALA A 259 -6.96 15.84 -20.83
C ALA A 259 -6.67 17.32 -20.51
N HIS A 260 -5.53 17.61 -19.89
CA HIS A 260 -5.12 18.98 -19.61
C HIS A 260 -4.87 19.79 -20.90
N GLN A 261 -4.09 19.23 -21.83
CA GLN A 261 -3.76 19.90 -23.09
C GLN A 261 -4.99 20.12 -23.99
N ARG A 262 -5.93 19.17 -24.01
CA ARG A 262 -7.17 19.23 -24.79
C ARG A 262 -8.36 19.85 -24.05
N ARG A 263 -8.14 20.37 -22.83
CA ARG A 263 -9.19 20.94 -21.95
C ARG A 263 -10.38 20.00 -21.73
N TRP A 264 -10.14 18.69 -21.66
CA TRP A 264 -11.17 17.71 -21.31
C TRP A 264 -11.56 17.83 -19.84
N SER A 265 -12.77 17.37 -19.50
CA SER A 265 -13.20 17.30 -18.10
C SER A 265 -12.30 16.33 -17.32
N ARG A 266 -12.07 16.61 -16.03
CA ARG A 266 -11.26 15.73 -15.15
C ARG A 266 -11.87 14.34 -14.97
N ALA A 267 -13.15 14.15 -15.30
CA ALA A 267 -13.83 12.87 -15.26
C ALA A 267 -13.30 11.90 -16.31
N VAL A 268 -12.92 12.38 -17.50
CA VAL A 268 -12.43 11.52 -18.59
C VAL A 268 -11.15 10.75 -18.19
N PRO A 269 -10.04 11.40 -17.79
CA PRO A 269 -8.83 10.67 -17.40
C PRO A 269 -9.04 9.81 -16.13
N LEU A 270 -9.95 10.21 -15.23
CA LEU A 270 -10.30 9.42 -14.06
C LEU A 270 -10.98 8.11 -14.46
N LEU A 271 -11.97 8.16 -15.35
CA LEU A 271 -12.64 6.97 -15.87
C LEU A 271 -11.69 6.07 -16.66
N MET A 272 -10.77 6.66 -17.42
CA MET A 272 -9.71 5.92 -18.14
C MET A 272 -8.70 5.26 -17.20
N SER A 273 -8.60 5.68 -15.94
CA SER A 273 -7.69 5.07 -14.97
C SER A 273 -8.13 3.66 -14.55
N ILE A 274 -9.45 3.39 -14.55
CA ILE A 274 -10.01 2.09 -14.18
C ILE A 274 -9.53 0.97 -15.14
N PRO A 275 -9.74 1.05 -16.46
CA PRO A 275 -9.28 0.01 -17.37
C PRO A 275 -7.76 -0.13 -17.36
N VAL A 276 -7.00 0.95 -17.14
CA VAL A 276 -5.53 0.88 -17.05
C VAL A 276 -5.06 0.00 -15.89
N LEU A 277 -5.74 0.06 -14.75
CA LEU A 277 -5.42 -0.78 -13.59
C LEU A 277 -5.93 -2.21 -13.75
N LEU A 278 -7.07 -2.40 -14.43
CA LEU A 278 -7.69 -3.72 -14.63
C LEU A 278 -7.10 -4.52 -15.80
N PHE A 279 -6.53 -3.83 -16.80
CA PHE A 279 -5.95 -4.46 -17.99
C PHE A 279 -4.45 -4.15 -18.07
N PRO A 280 -3.58 -5.00 -17.49
CA PRO A 280 -2.13 -4.79 -17.39
C PRO A 280 -1.43 -4.40 -18.70
N PRO A 281 -1.83 -4.88 -19.89
CA PRO A 281 -1.22 -4.45 -21.16
C PRO A 281 -1.30 -2.94 -21.43
N LEU A 282 -2.24 -2.19 -20.83
CA LEU A 282 -2.31 -0.73 -20.98
C LEU A 282 -1.16 0.01 -20.31
N SER A 283 -0.42 -0.64 -19.41
CA SER A 283 0.83 -0.08 -18.86
C SER A 283 1.88 0.20 -19.95
N LEU A 284 1.82 -0.49 -21.09
CA LEU A 284 2.73 -0.26 -22.22
C LEU A 284 2.62 1.16 -22.79
N ILE A 285 1.46 1.82 -22.67
CA ILE A 285 1.30 3.22 -23.06
C ILE A 285 2.25 4.11 -22.24
N GLY A 286 2.35 3.86 -20.93
CA GLY A 286 3.25 4.56 -20.03
C GLY A 286 4.72 4.30 -20.34
N VAL A 287 5.05 3.06 -20.76
CA VAL A 287 6.40 2.74 -21.25
C VAL A 287 6.75 3.59 -22.48
N LEU A 288 5.83 3.67 -23.45
CA LEU A 288 5.99 4.45 -24.67
C LEU A 288 6.08 5.97 -24.37
N ASP A 289 5.27 6.49 -23.45
CA ASP A 289 5.29 7.89 -23.02
C ASP A 289 6.64 8.31 -22.39
N VAL A 290 7.33 7.37 -21.75
CA VAL A 290 8.64 7.63 -21.12
C VAL A 290 9.77 7.42 -22.12
N ALA A 291 9.68 6.36 -22.92
CA ALA A 291 10.68 5.97 -23.90
C ALA A 291 10.79 7.01 -25.03
N PHE A 292 9.65 7.51 -25.50
CA PHE A 292 9.56 8.47 -26.59
C PHE A 292 9.01 9.81 -26.09
N PRO A 293 9.42 10.95 -26.66
CA PRO A 293 8.92 12.26 -26.24
C PRO A 293 7.50 12.56 -26.75
N ILE A 294 6.54 11.65 -26.54
CA ILE A 294 5.18 11.68 -27.10
C ILE A 294 4.44 12.97 -26.69
N ARG A 295 4.61 13.41 -25.44
CA ARG A 295 3.97 14.64 -24.92
C ARG A 295 4.28 15.89 -25.73
N LYS A 296 5.49 16.00 -26.30
CA LYS A 296 5.90 17.17 -27.12
C LYS A 296 5.05 17.33 -28.38
N SER A 297 4.49 16.24 -28.90
CA SER A 297 3.63 16.28 -30.08
C SER A 297 2.26 16.92 -29.79
N PHE A 298 1.83 16.96 -28.53
CA PHE A 298 0.55 17.55 -28.12
C PHE A 298 0.68 18.99 -27.64
N THR A 299 1.88 19.46 -27.31
CA THR A 299 2.12 20.86 -26.88
C THR A 299 2.34 21.83 -28.03
N LYS A 300 2.32 21.37 -29.30
CA LYS A 300 2.42 22.24 -30.47
C LYS A 300 1.06 22.83 -30.85
N SER A 301 0.81 24.05 -30.38
CA SER A 301 0.25 25.16 -31.16
C SER A 301 0.80 26.47 -30.63
#